data_AF-A0A350Z085-F1
#
_entry.id   AF-A0A350Z085-F1
#
_cell.length_a   1.000
_cell.length_b   1.000
_cell.length_c   1.000
_cell.angle_alpha   90.00
_cell.angle_beta   90.00
_cell.angle_gamma   90.00
#
_symmetry.space_group_name_H-M   'P 1'
#
loop_
_entity.id
_entity.type
_entity.pdbx_description
1 polymer ?
#
loop_
_entity_poly.entity_id
_entity_poly.type
_entity_poly.pdbx_seq_one_letter_code
_entity_poly.pdbx_strand_id
1 'polypeptide(L)'
;MQKNQGKRQLRQEVKLKCSLINNSQVIVSSKTASFLFSTFIITIAGEIFPQAYFTRHALRVGAALGPVLKFYKIIFFPISKPTGMILDRLIGEEAIPWFREDELRNVLKHHARESDTELSSIEATGAVNFLNLDDIPIRKEGEIIDPRSVLELPFEKGKPVFPAFEANTEDNFLKKIAASGKKWIILTDQLSKKPCMALNAPLFLRNILLGEGVFNPIKACHKPLIICREDSNFGSVLNKLTVEKRKSGDDVIDKDLILYWTDEEKRIITGSDILEYLMRNIAKVDLRKIKGSNYNQVY
;
A
#
# COMPACT_ATOMS: atom_id res chain seq x y z
N MET A 1 -78.68 -22.18 69.44
CA MET A 1 -77.24 -21.80 69.52
C MET A 1 -76.34 -22.42 68.43
N GLN A 2 -76.65 -23.59 67.85
CA GLN A 2 -75.78 -24.28 66.87
C GLN A 2 -75.57 -23.55 65.51
N LYS A 3 -76.57 -22.78 65.02
CA LYS A 3 -76.50 -22.11 63.71
C LYS A 3 -75.44 -20.98 63.62
N ASN A 4 -75.01 -20.44 64.76
CA ASN A 4 -73.96 -19.41 64.82
C ASN A 4 -72.53 -19.98 64.87
N GLN A 5 -72.35 -21.23 65.30
CA GLN A 5 -71.03 -21.87 65.30
C GLN A 5 -70.58 -22.26 63.89
N GLY A 6 -71.48 -22.85 63.07
CA GLY A 6 -71.16 -23.19 61.67
C GLY A 6 -70.84 -21.98 60.80
N LYS A 7 -71.55 -20.84 61.01
CA LYS A 7 -71.24 -19.58 60.31
C LYS A 7 -69.87 -18.99 60.68
N ARG A 8 -69.40 -19.21 61.90
CA ARG A 8 -68.07 -18.76 62.34
C ARG A 8 -66.96 -19.64 61.75
N GLN A 9 -67.17 -20.96 61.69
CA GLN A 9 -66.23 -21.89 61.04
C GLN A 9 -66.09 -21.62 59.53
N LEU A 10 -67.20 -21.47 58.80
CA LEU A 10 -67.17 -21.11 57.36
C LEU A 10 -66.47 -19.77 57.11
N ARG A 11 -66.68 -18.77 57.97
CA ARG A 11 -65.96 -17.48 57.85
C ARG A 11 -64.47 -17.60 58.13
N GLN A 12 -64.05 -18.50 59.03
CA GLN A 12 -62.65 -18.77 59.30
C GLN A 12 -61.97 -19.52 58.15
N GLU A 13 -62.63 -20.54 57.59
CA GLU A 13 -62.09 -21.25 56.41
C GLU A 13 -61.97 -20.35 55.18
N VAL A 14 -62.98 -19.50 54.92
CA VAL A 14 -62.94 -18.56 53.80
C VAL A 14 -61.82 -17.53 54.00
N LYS A 15 -61.65 -16.99 55.22
CA LYS A 15 -60.52 -16.10 55.53
C LYS A 15 -59.16 -16.78 55.38
N LEU A 16 -59.04 -18.05 55.79
CA LEU A 16 -57.80 -18.81 55.67
C LEU A 16 -57.46 -19.09 54.19
N LYS A 17 -58.44 -19.51 53.38
CA LYS A 17 -58.26 -19.71 51.93
C LYS A 17 -57.91 -18.41 51.21
N CYS A 18 -58.58 -17.29 51.51
CA CYS A 18 -58.23 -15.99 50.92
C CYS A 18 -56.81 -15.53 51.30
N SER A 19 -56.37 -15.77 52.54
CA SER A 19 -55.01 -15.45 52.99
C SER A 19 -53.95 -16.32 52.28
N LEU A 20 -54.21 -17.61 52.11
CA LEU A 20 -53.32 -18.53 51.38
C LEU A 20 -53.22 -18.18 49.90
N ILE A 21 -54.32 -17.79 49.25
CA ILE A 21 -54.32 -17.35 47.85
C ILE A 21 -53.50 -16.06 47.68
N ASN A 22 -53.71 -15.05 48.54
CA ASN A 22 -52.96 -13.80 48.48
C ASN A 22 -51.45 -14.02 48.69
N ASN A 23 -51.07 -14.82 49.69
CA ASN A 23 -49.66 -15.13 49.94
C ASN A 23 -49.05 -15.94 48.78
N SER A 24 -49.78 -16.88 48.18
CA SER A 24 -49.29 -17.64 47.02
C SER A 24 -49.05 -16.78 45.77
N GLN A 25 -49.93 -15.81 45.49
CA GLN A 25 -49.79 -14.87 44.37
C GLN A 25 -48.61 -13.91 44.56
N VAL A 26 -48.38 -13.44 45.79
CA VAL A 26 -47.22 -12.61 46.14
C VAL A 26 -45.92 -13.41 46.01
N ILE A 27 -45.89 -14.68 46.44
CA ILE A 27 -44.73 -15.56 46.30
C ILE A 27 -44.43 -15.85 44.81
N VAL A 28 -45.44 -16.10 43.98
CA VAL A 28 -45.26 -16.33 42.54
C VAL A 28 -44.75 -15.06 41.84
N SER A 29 -45.33 -13.89 42.16
CA SER A 29 -44.89 -12.61 41.60
C SER A 29 -43.44 -12.28 41.98
N SER A 30 -43.06 -12.53 43.25
CA SER A 30 -41.68 -12.36 43.71
C SER A 30 -40.72 -13.32 43.03
N LYS A 31 -41.11 -14.59 42.80
CA LYS A 31 -40.27 -15.58 42.10
C LYS A 31 -40.04 -15.21 40.64
N THR A 32 -41.09 -14.78 39.92
CA THR A 32 -40.96 -14.33 38.53
C THR A 32 -40.12 -13.06 38.43
N ALA A 33 -40.31 -12.10 39.35
CA ALA A 33 -39.47 -10.90 39.40
C ALA A 33 -38.01 -11.22 39.71
N SER A 34 -37.73 -12.11 40.66
CA SER A 34 -36.37 -12.56 40.97
C SER A 34 -35.73 -13.32 39.81
N PHE A 35 -36.48 -14.13 39.07
CA PHE A 35 -36.00 -14.81 37.87
C PHE A 35 -35.61 -13.81 36.79
N LEU A 36 -36.51 -12.88 36.44
CA LEU A 36 -36.24 -11.85 35.43
C LEU A 36 -35.08 -10.94 35.83
N PHE A 37 -35.02 -10.56 37.11
CA PHE A 37 -33.91 -9.77 37.65
C PHE A 37 -32.59 -10.54 37.57
N SER A 38 -32.57 -11.81 37.94
CA SER A 38 -31.38 -12.66 37.83
C SER A 38 -30.94 -12.82 36.37
N THR A 39 -31.88 -13.06 35.45
CA THR A 39 -31.56 -13.17 34.02
C THR A 39 -30.96 -11.86 33.51
N PHE A 40 -31.58 -10.72 33.81
CA PHE A 40 -31.08 -9.42 33.37
C PHE A 40 -29.69 -9.10 33.91
N ILE A 41 -29.45 -9.35 35.20
CA ILE A 41 -28.14 -9.13 35.84
C ILE A 41 -27.09 -10.08 35.27
N ILE A 42 -27.41 -11.37 35.09
CA ILE A 42 -26.48 -12.35 34.52
C ILE A 42 -26.15 -11.98 33.07
N THR A 43 -27.13 -11.59 32.26
CA THR A 43 -26.89 -11.14 30.88
C THR A 43 -26.01 -9.90 30.84
N ILE A 44 -26.29 -8.89 31.66
CA ILE A 44 -25.47 -7.67 31.66
C ILE A 44 -24.06 -7.94 32.19
N ALA A 45 -23.95 -8.48 33.41
CA ALA A 45 -22.68 -8.62 34.11
C ALA A 45 -21.85 -9.81 33.62
N GLY A 46 -22.49 -10.89 33.17
CA GLY A 46 -21.84 -12.13 32.75
C GLY A 46 -21.61 -12.24 31.24
N GLU A 47 -22.40 -11.56 30.41
CA GLU A 47 -22.32 -11.67 28.95
C GLU A 47 -21.89 -10.34 28.33
N ILE A 48 -22.69 -9.28 28.48
CA ILE A 48 -22.48 -8.00 27.78
C ILE A 48 -21.17 -7.32 28.23
N PHE A 49 -20.95 -7.18 29.53
CA PHE A 49 -19.75 -6.50 30.05
C PHE A 49 -18.46 -7.24 29.70
N PRO A 50 -18.34 -8.56 29.99
CA PRO A 50 -17.16 -9.31 29.60
C PRO A 50 -16.96 -9.28 28.09
N GLN A 51 -18.00 -9.50 27.29
CA GLN A 51 -17.88 -9.48 25.83
C GLN A 51 -17.38 -8.13 25.31
N ALA A 52 -17.93 -7.02 25.78
CA ALA A 52 -17.48 -5.68 25.38
C ALA A 52 -16.02 -5.42 25.78
N TYR A 53 -15.60 -5.87 26.97
CA TYR A 53 -14.22 -5.74 27.43
C TYR A 53 -13.25 -6.60 26.61
N PHE A 54 -13.61 -7.87 26.36
CA PHE A 54 -12.86 -8.80 25.53
C PHE A 54 -12.72 -8.28 24.10
N THR A 55 -13.76 -7.71 23.50
CA THR A 55 -13.68 -7.15 22.14
C THR A 55 -12.68 -6.00 22.06
N ARG A 56 -12.64 -5.09 23.04
CA ARG A 56 -11.69 -3.96 23.06
C ARG A 56 -10.26 -4.36 23.39
N HIS A 57 -10.07 -5.41 24.18
CA HIS A 57 -8.76 -5.85 24.68
C HIS A 57 -8.37 -7.24 24.19
N ALA A 58 -8.92 -7.68 23.05
CA ALA A 58 -8.86 -9.07 22.58
C ALA A 58 -7.43 -9.61 22.56
N LEU A 59 -6.48 -8.82 22.03
CA LEU A 59 -5.06 -9.17 21.96
C LEU A 59 -4.42 -9.33 23.34
N ARG A 60 -4.66 -8.39 24.26
CA ARG A 60 -4.06 -8.41 25.61
C ARG A 60 -4.62 -9.56 26.44
N VAL A 61 -5.93 -9.75 26.42
CA VAL A 61 -6.57 -10.83 27.19
C VAL A 61 -6.29 -12.19 26.55
N GLY A 62 -6.26 -12.27 25.22
CA GLY A 62 -5.85 -13.48 24.49
C GLY A 62 -4.42 -13.89 24.81
N ALA A 63 -3.48 -12.94 24.91
CA ALA A 63 -2.11 -13.21 25.35
C ALA A 63 -2.05 -13.72 26.79
N ALA A 64 -2.78 -13.09 27.72
CA ALA A 64 -2.82 -13.48 29.12
C ALA A 64 -3.46 -14.87 29.33
N LEU A 65 -4.51 -15.20 28.57
CA LEU A 65 -5.17 -16.51 28.59
C LEU A 65 -4.45 -17.57 27.75
N GLY A 66 -3.39 -17.20 27.03
CA GLY A 66 -2.62 -18.12 26.17
C GLY A 66 -2.19 -19.43 26.85
N PRO A 67 -1.67 -19.43 28.09
CA PRO A 67 -1.33 -20.67 28.81
C PRO A 67 -2.56 -21.56 29.07
N VAL A 68 -3.69 -20.96 29.45
CA VAL A 68 -4.95 -21.67 29.71
C VAL A 68 -5.52 -22.26 28.42
N LEU A 69 -5.51 -21.49 27.33
CA LEU A 69 -5.94 -21.96 26.00
C LEU A 69 -5.06 -23.11 25.49
N LYS A 70 -3.75 -23.07 25.72
CA LYS A 70 -2.85 -24.19 25.39
C LYS A 70 -3.18 -25.45 26.19
N PHE A 71 -3.49 -25.31 27.47
CA PHE A 71 -3.93 -26.44 28.31
C PHE A 71 -5.23 -27.06 27.77
N TYR A 72 -6.25 -26.24 27.51
CA TYR A 72 -7.50 -26.74 26.90
C TYR A 72 -7.27 -27.36 25.53
N LYS A 73 -6.40 -26.78 24.70
CA LYS A 73 -6.03 -27.36 23.41
C LYS A 73 -5.52 -28.78 23.57
N ILE A 74 -4.67 -29.07 24.55
CA ILE A 74 -4.14 -30.43 24.80
C ILE A 74 -5.28 -31.39 25.18
N ILE A 75 -6.20 -30.96 26.05
CA ILE A 75 -7.34 -31.78 26.49
C ILE A 75 -8.29 -32.10 25.33
N PHE A 76 -8.60 -31.10 24.50
CA PHE A 76 -9.56 -31.25 23.40
C PHE A 76 -8.93 -31.81 22.12
N PHE A 77 -7.61 -31.74 21.96
CA PHE A 77 -6.87 -32.28 20.82
C PHE A 77 -7.27 -33.72 20.41
N PRO A 78 -7.40 -34.70 21.32
CA PRO A 78 -7.78 -36.06 20.95
C PRO A 78 -9.15 -36.15 20.26
N ILE A 79 -10.06 -35.21 20.50
CA ILE A 79 -11.40 -35.18 19.91
C ILE A 79 -11.44 -34.24 18.70
N SER A 80 -10.85 -33.05 18.83
CA SER A 80 -10.87 -32.04 17.76
C SER A 80 -10.08 -32.47 16.53
N LYS A 81 -8.94 -33.15 16.69
CA LYS A 81 -8.12 -33.59 15.55
C LYS A 81 -8.85 -34.58 14.63
N PRO A 82 -9.41 -35.71 15.12
CA PRO A 82 -10.13 -36.62 14.23
C PRO A 82 -11.38 -35.97 13.64
N THR A 83 -12.07 -35.11 14.39
CA THR A 83 -13.21 -34.35 13.86
C THR A 83 -12.80 -33.45 12.69
N GLY A 84 -11.68 -32.73 12.82
CA GLY A 84 -11.11 -31.93 11.74
C GLY A 84 -10.75 -32.78 10.51
N MET A 85 -10.06 -33.90 10.71
CA MET A 85 -9.70 -34.80 9.60
C MET A 85 -10.93 -35.37 8.86
N ILE A 86 -12.03 -35.63 9.57
CA ILE A 86 -13.28 -36.07 8.95
C ILE A 86 -13.89 -34.92 8.13
N LEU A 87 -13.91 -33.72 8.69
CA LEU A 87 -14.46 -32.53 8.03
C LEU A 87 -13.65 -32.17 6.77
N ASP A 88 -12.33 -32.15 6.87
CA ASP A 88 -11.41 -31.90 5.75
C ASP A 88 -11.61 -32.92 4.62
N ARG A 89 -11.92 -34.18 4.96
CA ARG A 89 -12.19 -35.24 3.98
C ARG A 89 -13.57 -35.13 3.32
N LEU A 90 -14.55 -34.52 3.99
CA LEU A 90 -15.92 -34.37 3.49
C LEU A 90 -16.11 -33.06 2.71
N ILE A 91 -15.49 -31.97 3.16
CA ILE A 91 -15.70 -30.62 2.63
C ILE A 91 -14.50 -30.15 1.78
N GLY A 92 -13.32 -30.75 1.97
CA GLY A 92 -12.04 -30.27 1.46
C GLY A 92 -11.29 -29.47 2.51
N GLU A 93 -9.96 -29.42 2.43
CA GLU A 93 -9.14 -28.58 3.30
C GLU A 93 -9.53 -27.10 3.12
N GLU A 94 -9.78 -26.38 4.22
CA GLU A 94 -9.86 -24.92 4.18
C GLU A 94 -8.51 -24.38 3.68
N ALA A 95 -8.47 -23.93 2.42
CA ALA A 95 -7.34 -23.16 1.95
C ALA A 95 -7.22 -21.94 2.87
N ILE A 96 -6.08 -21.78 3.54
CA ILE A 96 -5.73 -20.54 4.24
C ILE A 96 -6.02 -19.42 3.25
N PRO A 97 -6.89 -18.45 3.57
CA PRO A 97 -7.20 -17.37 2.65
C PRO A 97 -5.95 -16.49 2.58
N TRP A 98 -5.03 -16.86 1.69
CA TRP A 98 -4.07 -15.94 1.16
C TRP A 98 -4.91 -14.88 0.47
N PHE A 99 -5.02 -13.71 1.11
CA PHE A 99 -5.64 -12.56 0.47
C PHE A 99 -4.99 -12.42 -0.89
N ARG A 100 -5.78 -12.66 -1.94
CA ARG A 100 -5.30 -12.42 -3.29
C ARG A 100 -4.97 -10.94 -3.39
N GLU A 101 -3.96 -10.59 -4.17
CA GLU A 101 -3.60 -9.17 -4.35
C GLU A 101 -4.82 -8.33 -4.76
N ASP A 102 -5.70 -8.89 -5.59
CA ASP A 102 -6.98 -8.30 -5.99
C ASP A 102 -7.89 -7.97 -4.79
N GLU A 103 -7.99 -8.87 -3.80
CA GLU A 103 -8.80 -8.67 -2.60
C GLU A 103 -8.19 -7.61 -1.70
N LEU A 104 -6.87 -7.67 -1.46
CA LEU A 104 -6.15 -6.64 -0.70
C LEU A 104 -6.29 -5.26 -1.36
N ARG A 105 -6.14 -5.20 -2.68
CA ARG A 105 -6.32 -3.99 -3.48
C ARG A 105 -7.75 -3.45 -3.33
N ASN A 106 -8.77 -4.30 -3.31
CA ASN A 106 -10.15 -3.88 -3.12
C ASN A 106 -10.41 -3.34 -1.72
N VAL A 107 -9.86 -3.99 -0.69
CA VAL A 107 -9.95 -3.51 0.70
C VAL A 107 -9.32 -2.13 0.83
N LEU A 108 -8.11 -1.93 0.28
CA LEU A 108 -7.43 -0.64 0.33
C LEU A 108 -8.17 0.44 -0.48
N LYS A 109 -8.72 0.10 -1.66
CA LYS A 109 -9.54 1.03 -2.45
C LYS A 109 -10.81 1.46 -1.70
N HIS A 110 -11.39 0.57 -0.91
CA HIS A 110 -12.55 0.89 -0.08
C HIS A 110 -12.18 1.91 1.01
N HIS A 111 -11.10 1.65 1.76
CA HIS A 111 -10.57 2.57 2.78
C HIS A 111 -10.13 3.92 2.19
N ALA A 112 -9.65 3.95 0.95
CA ALA A 112 -9.31 5.21 0.28
C ALA A 112 -10.52 6.12 0.00
N ARG A 113 -11.71 5.54 -0.13
CA ARG A 113 -12.96 6.25 -0.46
C ARG A 113 -13.77 6.63 0.78
N GLU A 114 -13.64 5.86 1.85
CA GLU A 114 -14.35 6.12 3.10
C GLU A 114 -13.53 7.03 4.02
N SER A 115 -14.17 8.07 4.54
CA SER A 115 -13.51 9.03 5.44
C SER A 115 -13.51 8.59 6.90
N ASP A 116 -14.12 7.45 7.23
CA ASP A 116 -14.39 7.00 8.60
C ASP A 116 -13.72 5.65 8.93
N THR A 117 -12.56 5.38 8.31
CA THR A 117 -11.74 4.20 8.60
C THR A 117 -10.49 4.55 9.41
N GLU A 118 -9.91 3.58 10.12
CA GLU A 118 -8.64 3.77 10.87
C GLU A 118 -7.45 4.13 9.96
N LEU A 119 -7.54 3.81 8.67
CA LEU A 119 -6.55 4.14 7.65
C LEU A 119 -6.92 5.45 6.97
N SER A 120 -5.97 6.39 6.85
CA SER A 120 -6.25 7.65 6.14
C SER A 120 -6.38 7.42 4.63
N SER A 121 -7.20 8.25 3.97
CA SER A 121 -7.38 8.17 2.51
C SER A 121 -6.07 8.35 1.74
N ILE A 122 -5.12 9.11 2.28
CA ILE A 122 -3.77 9.29 1.71
C ILE A 122 -2.96 7.99 1.80
N GLU A 123 -2.93 7.34 2.97
CA GLU A 123 -2.20 6.08 3.17
C GLU A 123 -2.79 4.96 2.31
N ALA A 124 -4.12 4.86 2.26
CA ALA A 124 -4.83 3.90 1.44
C ALA A 124 -4.54 4.12 -0.06
N THR A 125 -4.61 5.36 -0.53
CA THR A 125 -4.30 5.71 -1.94
C THR A 125 -2.83 5.43 -2.27
N GLY A 126 -1.91 5.76 -1.37
CA GLY A 126 -0.47 5.46 -1.54
C GLY A 126 -0.20 3.97 -1.64
N ALA A 127 -0.82 3.16 -0.78
CA ALA A 127 -0.71 1.71 -0.82
C ALA A 127 -1.26 1.13 -2.14
N VAL A 128 -2.42 1.61 -2.61
CA VAL A 128 -2.99 1.21 -3.91
C VAL A 128 -2.06 1.57 -5.07
N ASN A 129 -1.49 2.78 -5.08
CA ASN A 129 -0.56 3.19 -6.11
C ASN A 129 0.69 2.29 -6.12
N PHE A 130 1.22 1.94 -4.94
CA PHE A 130 2.37 1.04 -4.83
C PHE A 130 2.06 -0.37 -5.34
N LEU A 131 0.90 -0.94 -4.99
CA LEU A 131 0.46 -2.24 -5.53
C LEU A 131 0.28 -2.21 -7.04
N ASN A 132 -0.26 -1.12 -7.59
CA ASN A 132 -0.46 -1.01 -9.04
C ASN A 132 0.87 -0.83 -9.79
N LEU A 133 1.93 -0.33 -9.15
CA LEU A 133 3.21 -0.02 -9.79
C LEU A 133 3.84 -1.26 -10.46
N ASP A 134 3.68 -2.43 -9.85
CA ASP A 134 4.23 -3.68 -10.38
C ASP A 134 3.61 -4.09 -11.72
N ASP A 135 2.37 -3.69 -12.00
CA ASP A 135 1.63 -4.05 -13.20
C ASP A 135 1.80 -3.07 -14.36
N ILE A 136 2.44 -1.92 -14.13
CA ILE A 136 2.50 -0.86 -15.13
C ILE A 136 3.50 -1.21 -16.23
N PRO A 137 3.06 -1.25 -17.50
CA PRO A 137 3.98 -1.35 -18.63
C PRO A 137 4.85 -0.11 -18.72
N ILE A 138 6.17 -0.29 -18.81
CA ILE A 138 7.14 0.82 -18.82
C ILE A 138 6.90 1.79 -19.96
N ARG A 139 6.43 1.31 -21.11
CA ARG A 139 6.07 2.14 -22.28
C ARG A 139 4.98 3.19 -21.99
N LYS A 140 4.20 3.05 -20.91
CA LYS A 140 3.13 4.00 -20.58
C LYS A 140 3.58 5.18 -19.71
N GLU A 141 4.77 5.11 -19.12
CA GLU A 141 5.27 6.15 -18.21
C GLU A 141 6.55 6.79 -18.74
N GLY A 142 6.93 7.89 -18.09
CA GLY A 142 8.06 8.73 -18.50
C GLY A 142 7.78 9.59 -19.72
N GLU A 143 8.76 10.43 -20.05
CA GLU A 143 8.68 11.36 -21.17
C GLU A 143 9.19 10.74 -22.46
N ILE A 144 8.56 11.09 -23.59
CA ILE A 144 9.08 10.78 -24.92
C ILE A 144 10.40 11.54 -25.11
N ILE A 145 11.43 10.85 -25.59
CA ILE A 145 12.74 11.43 -25.84
C ILE A 145 12.68 12.33 -27.08
N ASP A 146 13.10 13.59 -26.93
CA ASP A 146 13.22 14.52 -28.07
C ASP A 146 14.36 14.03 -28.97
N PRO A 147 14.16 13.84 -30.30
CA PRO A 147 15.22 13.44 -31.21
C PRO A 147 16.45 14.36 -31.17
N ARG A 148 16.27 15.65 -30.87
CA ARG A 148 17.38 16.62 -30.70
C ARG A 148 18.17 16.42 -29.41
N SER A 149 17.60 15.71 -28.43
CA SER A 149 18.30 15.28 -27.22
C SER A 149 19.04 13.95 -27.40
N VAL A 150 19.18 13.43 -28.62
CA VAL A 150 19.98 12.24 -28.90
C VAL A 150 21.25 12.67 -29.64
N LEU A 151 22.41 12.34 -29.09
CA LEU A 151 23.72 12.64 -29.67
C LEU A 151 24.52 11.37 -29.89
N GLU A 152 25.03 11.23 -31.10
CA GLU A 152 25.96 10.15 -31.46
C GLU A 152 27.39 10.57 -31.14
N LEU A 153 28.08 9.76 -30.34
CA LEU A 153 29.49 9.95 -29.99
C LEU A 153 30.26 8.64 -30.14
N PRO A 154 31.57 8.70 -30.42
CA PRO A 154 32.44 7.53 -30.28
C PRO A 154 32.57 7.14 -28.81
N PHE A 155 32.59 5.83 -28.53
CA PHE A 155 32.80 5.28 -27.20
C PHE A 155 34.07 4.43 -27.15
N GLU A 156 34.92 4.69 -26.16
CA GLU A 156 36.12 3.90 -25.88
C GLU A 156 36.04 3.35 -24.46
N LYS A 157 36.23 2.02 -24.32
CA LYS A 157 36.16 1.31 -23.02
C LYS A 157 34.89 1.65 -22.21
N GLY A 158 33.76 1.88 -22.90
CA GLY A 158 32.47 2.21 -22.28
C GLY A 158 32.33 3.64 -21.78
N LYS A 159 33.22 4.56 -22.16
CA LYS A 159 33.13 6.00 -21.87
C LYS A 159 32.99 6.79 -23.19
N PRO A 160 32.16 7.86 -23.22
CA PRO A 160 32.02 8.70 -24.40
C PRO A 160 33.30 9.52 -24.61
N VAL A 161 33.74 9.58 -25.86
CA VAL A 161 34.84 10.46 -26.28
C VAL A 161 34.20 11.72 -26.84
N PHE A 162 34.34 12.82 -26.09
CA PHE A 162 33.82 14.11 -26.48
C PHE A 162 34.71 14.72 -27.57
N PRO A 163 34.13 15.35 -28.62
CA PRO A 163 34.91 16.09 -29.60
C PRO A 163 35.62 17.27 -28.93
N ALA A 164 36.64 17.82 -29.58
CA ALA A 164 37.19 19.10 -29.16
C ALA A 164 36.09 20.18 -29.28
N PHE A 165 35.91 20.95 -28.22
CA PHE A 165 34.97 22.06 -28.16
C PHE A 165 35.62 23.24 -27.45
N GLU A 166 35.16 24.45 -27.77
CA GLU A 166 35.56 25.65 -27.08
C GLU A 166 34.53 26.01 -25.99
N ALA A 167 34.99 26.55 -24.87
CA ALA A 167 34.14 26.97 -23.75
C ALA A 167 33.46 28.31 -24.02
N ASN A 168 32.72 28.42 -25.12
CA ASN A 168 31.97 29.62 -25.49
C ASN A 168 30.59 29.28 -26.06
N THR A 169 29.68 30.25 -26.08
CA THR A 169 28.30 30.05 -26.53
C THR A 169 28.17 29.82 -28.04
N GLU A 170 29.23 30.11 -28.80
CA GLU A 170 29.22 29.98 -30.26
C GLU A 170 29.61 28.58 -30.74
N ASP A 171 30.21 27.76 -29.88
CA ASP A 171 30.64 26.40 -30.17
C ASP A 171 29.48 25.51 -30.65
N ASN A 172 29.71 24.83 -31.77
CA ASN A 172 28.71 24.00 -32.44
C ASN A 172 28.29 22.78 -31.61
N PHE A 173 29.21 22.20 -30.85
CA PHE A 173 28.92 21.05 -30.00
C PHE A 173 28.09 21.46 -28.78
N LEU A 174 28.44 22.57 -28.14
CA LEU A 174 27.65 23.11 -27.02
C LEU A 174 26.24 23.54 -27.46
N LYS A 175 26.11 24.18 -28.64
CA LYS A 175 24.80 24.49 -29.26
C LYS A 175 23.96 23.23 -29.50
N LYS A 176 24.57 22.13 -29.98
CA LYS A 176 23.88 20.85 -30.16
C LYS A 176 23.35 20.28 -28.85
N ILE A 177 24.13 20.33 -27.77
CA ILE A 177 23.68 19.89 -26.43
C ILE A 177 22.51 20.75 -25.96
N ALA A 178 22.58 22.07 -26.15
CA ALA A 178 21.53 23.00 -25.73
C ALA A 178 20.26 22.94 -26.61
N ALA A 179 20.35 22.42 -27.85
CA ALA A 179 19.29 22.53 -28.87
C ALA A 179 17.93 21.93 -28.46
N SER A 180 17.95 20.86 -27.64
CA SER A 180 16.71 20.22 -27.16
C SER A 180 16.03 20.97 -26.02
N GLY A 181 16.77 21.79 -25.26
CA GLY A 181 16.31 22.38 -24.00
C GLY A 181 15.97 21.36 -22.89
N LYS A 182 16.18 20.06 -23.13
CA LYS A 182 15.90 19.00 -22.17
C LYS A 182 17.05 18.83 -21.18
N LYS A 183 16.73 18.38 -19.96
CA LYS A 183 17.73 18.10 -18.91
C LYS A 183 18.70 17.00 -19.32
N TRP A 184 18.17 15.96 -19.95
CA TRP A 184 18.89 14.74 -20.29
C TRP A 184 19.13 14.65 -21.79
N ILE A 185 20.39 14.43 -22.17
CA ILE A 185 20.80 14.16 -23.54
C ILE A 185 21.29 12.72 -23.61
N ILE A 186 20.69 11.90 -24.46
CA ILE A 186 21.05 10.50 -24.61
C ILE A 186 22.24 10.37 -25.54
N LEU A 187 23.31 9.78 -25.04
CA LEU A 187 24.52 9.49 -25.80
C LEU A 187 24.41 8.09 -26.37
N THR A 188 24.36 8.00 -27.69
CA THR A 188 24.38 6.74 -28.43
C THR A 188 25.75 6.50 -29.02
N ASP A 189 26.19 5.25 -29.03
CA ASP A 189 27.44 4.87 -29.69
C ASP A 189 27.30 4.95 -31.21
N GLN A 190 28.25 5.60 -31.87
CA GLN A 190 28.25 5.80 -33.32
C GLN A 190 28.27 4.48 -34.11
N LEU A 191 28.95 3.44 -33.58
CA LEU A 191 29.06 2.14 -34.24
C LEU A 191 27.81 1.29 -34.06
N SER A 192 27.38 1.10 -32.81
CA SER A 192 26.25 0.24 -32.49
C SER A 192 24.87 0.91 -32.61
N LYS A 193 24.83 2.25 -32.68
CA LYS A 193 23.61 3.09 -32.63
C LYS A 193 22.75 2.87 -31.38
N LYS A 194 23.29 2.19 -30.36
CA LYS A 194 22.59 1.90 -29.10
C LYS A 194 22.86 3.00 -28.07
N PRO A 195 21.88 3.29 -27.20
CA PRO A 195 22.11 4.21 -26.08
C PRO A 195 23.15 3.59 -25.14
N CYS A 196 24.06 4.41 -24.64
CA CYS A 196 25.11 3.97 -23.71
C CYS A 196 25.10 4.79 -22.43
N MET A 197 24.87 6.10 -22.51
CA MET A 197 24.88 7.00 -21.36
C MET A 197 23.85 8.12 -21.52
N ALA A 198 23.52 8.81 -20.42
CA ALA A 198 22.72 10.03 -20.44
C ALA A 198 23.54 11.19 -19.83
N LEU A 199 23.67 12.28 -20.57
CA LEU A 199 24.37 13.49 -20.14
C LEU A 199 23.38 14.48 -19.50
N ASN A 200 23.71 15.00 -18.33
CA ASN A 200 23.01 16.10 -17.70
C ASN A 200 23.44 17.43 -18.34
N ALA A 201 22.66 17.92 -19.31
CA ALA A 201 22.99 19.12 -20.08
C ALA A 201 23.16 20.39 -19.21
N PRO A 202 22.24 20.72 -18.28
CA PRO A 202 22.43 21.88 -17.40
C PRO A 202 23.72 21.81 -16.57
N LEU A 203 24.04 20.64 -16.01
CA LEU A 203 25.27 20.46 -15.23
C LEU A 203 26.52 20.62 -16.12
N PHE A 204 26.50 19.99 -17.30
CA PHE A 204 27.58 20.03 -18.28
C PHE A 204 27.85 21.46 -18.77
N LEU A 205 26.83 22.13 -19.31
CA LEU A 205 26.94 23.48 -19.87
C LEU A 205 27.34 24.49 -18.82
N ARG A 206 26.75 24.43 -17.61
CA ARG A 206 27.09 25.34 -16.52
C ARG A 206 28.56 25.22 -16.13
N ASN A 207 29.09 24.00 -15.99
CA ASN A 207 30.47 23.81 -15.54
C ASN A 207 31.48 24.18 -16.63
N ILE A 208 31.14 24.06 -17.91
CA ILE A 208 32.04 24.45 -19.01
C ILE A 208 32.04 25.97 -19.24
N LEU A 209 30.87 26.61 -19.22
CA LEU A 209 30.73 28.04 -19.53
C LEU A 209 31.03 28.95 -18.34
N LEU A 210 30.77 28.49 -17.11
CA LEU A 210 30.89 29.30 -15.88
C LEU A 210 31.88 28.72 -14.87
N GLY A 211 32.43 27.53 -15.11
CA GLY A 211 33.32 26.87 -14.16
C GLY A 211 34.73 27.45 -14.14
N GLU A 212 35.34 27.46 -12.97
CA GLU A 212 36.76 27.76 -12.81
C GLU A 212 37.56 26.45 -12.91
N GLY A 213 38.34 26.28 -13.98
CA GLY A 213 39.26 25.15 -14.18
C GLY A 213 38.79 24.09 -15.17
N VAL A 214 39.54 22.98 -15.25
CA VAL A 214 39.30 21.89 -16.20
C VAL A 214 38.16 20.99 -15.68
N PHE A 215 36.97 21.14 -16.23
CA PHE A 215 35.84 20.25 -15.96
C PHE A 215 35.96 18.96 -16.78
N ASN A 216 35.81 17.80 -16.14
CA ASN A 216 35.73 16.52 -16.84
C ASN A 216 34.27 16.25 -17.29
N PRO A 217 33.97 16.25 -18.60
CA PRO A 217 32.66 15.92 -19.18
C PRO A 217 31.97 14.68 -18.61
N ILE A 218 32.76 13.66 -18.30
CA ILE A 218 32.26 12.35 -17.86
C ILE A 218 31.54 12.47 -16.52
N LYS A 219 31.88 13.45 -15.67
CA LYS A 219 31.20 13.69 -14.38
C LYS A 219 29.74 14.13 -14.53
N ALA A 220 29.35 14.63 -15.70
CA ALA A 220 27.95 14.94 -16.00
C ALA A 220 27.19 13.78 -16.65
N CYS A 221 27.84 12.64 -16.89
CA CYS A 221 27.25 11.48 -17.55
C CYS A 221 26.78 10.45 -16.51
N HIS A 222 25.57 9.94 -16.72
CA HIS A 222 24.93 8.90 -15.91
C HIS A 222 24.81 7.62 -16.74
N LYS A 223 24.81 6.45 -16.08
CA LYS A 223 24.56 5.16 -16.76
C LYS A 223 23.10 4.75 -16.55
N PRO A 224 22.26 4.86 -17.60
CA PRO A 224 20.87 4.46 -17.49
C PRO A 224 20.72 2.93 -17.48
N LEU A 225 19.62 2.46 -16.91
CA LEU A 225 19.11 1.12 -17.12
C LEU A 225 18.36 1.08 -18.45
N ILE A 226 18.92 0.39 -19.45
CA ILE A 226 18.35 0.31 -20.79
C ILE A 226 17.41 -0.89 -20.87
N ILE A 227 16.21 -0.65 -21.39
CA ILE A 227 15.15 -1.64 -21.57
C ILE A 227 14.70 -1.60 -23.02
N CYS A 228 14.82 -2.74 -23.69
CA CYS A 228 14.43 -2.89 -25.09
C CYS A 228 13.26 -3.84 -25.29
N ARG A 229 12.72 -4.42 -24.20
CA ARG A 229 11.63 -5.40 -24.27
C ARG A 229 10.31 -4.71 -23.94
N GLU A 230 9.31 -4.89 -24.80
CA GLU A 230 7.99 -4.23 -24.66
C GLU A 230 7.13 -4.80 -23.52
N ASP A 231 7.40 -6.04 -23.11
CA ASP A 231 6.70 -6.77 -22.06
C ASP A 231 7.16 -6.41 -20.64
N SER A 232 8.13 -5.49 -20.51
CA SER A 232 8.71 -5.15 -19.22
C SER A 232 7.78 -4.25 -18.41
N ASN A 233 7.49 -4.68 -17.19
CA ASN A 233 6.77 -3.91 -16.18
C ASN A 233 7.72 -3.19 -15.21
N PHE A 234 7.22 -2.16 -14.52
CA PHE A 234 8.01 -1.39 -13.55
C PHE A 234 8.59 -2.27 -12.44
N GLY A 235 7.82 -3.20 -11.88
CA GLY A 235 8.27 -4.06 -10.78
C GLY A 235 9.56 -4.84 -11.10
N SER A 236 9.64 -5.44 -12.30
CA SER A 236 10.85 -6.17 -12.74
C SER A 236 12.08 -5.29 -12.95
N VAL A 237 11.88 -3.98 -13.04
CA VAL A 237 12.89 -2.99 -13.40
C VAL A 237 13.36 -2.20 -12.20
N LEU A 238 12.46 -1.88 -11.27
CA LEU A 238 12.79 -1.33 -9.97
C LEU A 238 13.77 -2.23 -9.20
N ASN A 239 13.60 -3.55 -9.28
CA ASN A 239 14.53 -4.52 -8.69
C ASN A 239 15.96 -4.46 -9.27
N LYS A 240 16.16 -3.82 -10.42
CA LYS A 240 17.46 -3.65 -11.08
C LYS A 240 18.08 -2.27 -10.83
N LEU A 241 17.32 -1.32 -10.26
CA LEU A 241 17.84 -0.04 -9.83
C LEU A 241 18.71 -0.28 -8.58
N THR A 242 20.02 -0.14 -8.74
CA THR A 242 20.96 -0.31 -7.62
C THR A 242 21.17 1.05 -6.98
N VAL A 243 20.83 1.17 -5.69
CA VAL A 243 21.19 2.35 -4.87
C VAL A 243 22.56 2.10 -4.27
N GLU A 244 23.63 2.49 -4.96
CA GLU A 244 24.97 2.46 -4.39
C GLU A 244 25.12 3.63 -3.41
N LYS A 245 25.45 3.32 -2.14
CA LYS A 245 25.72 4.36 -1.13
C LYS A 245 26.98 5.12 -1.55
N ARG A 246 26.86 6.45 -1.65
CA ARG A 246 27.96 7.40 -1.92
C ARG A 246 29.20 7.05 -1.11
N LYS A 247 30.19 6.42 -1.74
CA LYS A 247 31.54 6.40 -1.21
C LYS A 247 32.19 7.73 -1.55
N SER A 248 32.69 8.39 -0.52
CA SER A 248 33.62 9.51 -0.62
C SER A 248 34.76 9.16 -1.58
N GLY A 249 34.88 9.89 -2.69
CA GLY A 249 36.15 10.02 -3.39
C GLY A 249 36.16 9.81 -4.91
N ASP A 250 35.40 8.88 -5.50
CA ASP A 250 35.60 8.58 -6.92
C ASP A 250 34.42 7.87 -7.61
N ASP A 251 34.14 8.29 -8.86
CA ASP A 251 33.17 7.79 -9.84
C ASP A 251 31.75 7.44 -9.35
N VAL A 252 30.87 8.46 -9.21
CA VAL A 252 29.43 8.26 -9.02
C VAL A 252 28.79 7.85 -10.33
N ILE A 253 28.48 6.55 -10.46
CA ILE A 253 27.62 6.01 -11.51
C ILE A 253 26.33 5.58 -10.84
N ASP A 254 25.37 6.51 -10.75
CA ASP A 254 24.03 6.19 -10.27
C ASP A 254 23.21 5.61 -11.45
N LYS A 255 22.56 4.46 -11.24
CA LYS A 255 21.52 3.96 -12.15
C LYS A 255 20.18 4.58 -11.74
N ASP A 256 20.07 5.90 -11.86
CA ASP A 256 18.89 6.68 -11.47
C ASP A 256 17.93 6.98 -12.64
N LEU A 257 18.30 6.52 -13.84
CA LEU A 257 17.55 6.72 -15.08
C LEU A 257 17.22 5.40 -15.73
N ILE A 258 16.01 5.30 -16.27
CA ILE A 258 15.58 4.19 -17.10
C ILE A 258 15.36 4.72 -18.52
N LEU A 259 15.93 4.04 -19.50
CA LEU A 259 15.67 4.30 -20.91
C LEU A 259 14.88 3.13 -21.49
N TYR A 260 13.65 3.40 -21.89
CA TYR A 260 12.91 2.52 -22.77
C TYR A 260 13.31 2.84 -24.21
N TRP A 261 13.94 1.89 -24.89
CA TRP A 261 14.57 2.12 -26.18
C TRP A 261 14.18 1.01 -27.16
N THR A 262 13.18 1.29 -27.97
CA THR A 262 12.70 0.45 -29.07
C THR A 262 12.77 1.22 -30.39
N ASP A 263 12.59 0.52 -31.51
CA ASP A 263 12.58 1.16 -32.83
C ASP A 263 11.34 2.04 -33.02
N GLU A 264 10.21 1.68 -32.41
CA GLU A 264 8.95 2.43 -32.48
C GLU A 264 8.93 3.62 -31.52
N GLU A 265 9.33 3.42 -30.26
CA GLU A 265 9.21 4.43 -29.21
C GLU A 265 10.43 4.47 -28.29
N LYS A 266 10.82 5.71 -27.92
CA LYS A 266 11.94 5.99 -27.03
C LYS A 266 11.46 6.88 -25.89
N ARG A 267 11.60 6.41 -24.65
CA ARG A 267 11.18 7.12 -23.45
C ARG A 267 12.27 7.15 -22.40
N ILE A 268 12.31 8.24 -21.66
CA ILE A 268 13.14 8.41 -20.48
C ILE A 268 12.24 8.45 -19.25
N ILE A 269 12.58 7.64 -18.26
CA ILE A 269 11.89 7.55 -16.98
C ILE A 269 12.90 7.87 -15.89
N THR A 270 12.53 8.78 -15.01
CA THR A 270 13.33 9.28 -13.90
C THR A 270 12.65 8.97 -12.57
N GLY A 271 13.37 9.15 -11.46
CA GLY A 271 12.76 9.05 -10.13
C GLY A 271 11.59 10.00 -9.91
N SER A 272 11.55 11.15 -10.60
CA SER A 272 10.43 12.08 -10.52
C SER A 272 9.16 11.52 -11.15
N ASP A 273 9.26 10.75 -12.22
CA ASP A 273 8.11 10.12 -12.88
C ASP A 273 7.50 9.02 -12.01
N ILE A 274 8.37 8.21 -11.37
CA ILE A 274 7.94 7.19 -10.39
C ILE A 274 7.25 7.85 -9.20
N LEU A 275 7.83 8.94 -8.68
CA LEU A 275 7.25 9.67 -7.57
C LEU A 275 5.92 10.33 -7.96
N GLU A 276 5.84 10.92 -9.15
CA GLU A 276 4.60 11.50 -9.67
C GLU A 276 3.50 10.46 -9.70
N TYR A 277 3.78 9.27 -10.24
CA TYR A 277 2.84 8.16 -10.26
C TYR A 277 2.35 7.80 -8.85
N LEU A 278 3.28 7.60 -7.91
CA LEU A 278 2.95 7.24 -6.52
C LEU A 278 2.11 8.31 -5.80
N MET A 279 2.27 9.58 -6.20
CA MET A 279 1.55 10.72 -5.63
C MET A 279 0.24 11.07 -6.36
N ARG A 280 -0.10 10.37 -7.44
CA ARG A 280 -1.37 10.57 -8.15
C ARG A 280 -2.53 10.38 -7.19
N ASN A 281 -3.49 11.31 -7.22
CA ASN A 281 -4.65 11.37 -6.31
C ASN A 281 -4.34 11.62 -4.83
N ILE A 282 -3.08 11.86 -4.46
CA ILE A 282 -2.67 12.29 -3.11
C ILE A 282 -2.32 13.77 -3.11
N ALA A 283 -1.46 14.18 -4.05
CA ALA A 283 -1.05 15.57 -4.20
C ALA A 283 -2.14 16.38 -4.90
N LYS A 284 -2.47 17.56 -4.37
CA LYS A 284 -3.33 18.53 -5.05
C LYS A 284 -2.58 19.10 -6.25
N VAL A 285 -3.01 18.74 -7.45
CA VAL A 285 -2.43 19.28 -8.69
C VAL A 285 -2.88 20.72 -8.88
N ASP A 286 -1.95 21.68 -8.94
CA ASP A 286 -2.28 23.06 -9.32
C ASP A 286 -2.56 23.10 -10.84
N LEU A 287 -3.85 23.02 -11.19
CA LEU A 287 -4.36 23.02 -12.57
C LEU A 287 -3.89 24.23 -13.39
N ARG A 288 -3.38 25.31 -12.76
CA ARG A 288 -2.84 26.48 -13.47
C ARG A 288 -1.55 26.16 -14.25
N LYS A 289 -0.82 25.11 -13.90
CA LYS A 289 0.38 24.66 -14.63
C LYS A 289 0.10 23.71 -15.79
N ILE A 290 -1.11 23.14 -15.90
CA ILE A 290 -1.43 22.08 -16.88
C ILE A 290 -1.74 22.64 -18.28
N LYS A 291 -1.98 23.96 -18.43
CA LYS A 291 -2.21 24.59 -19.74
C LYS A 291 -1.05 24.48 -20.76
N GLY A 292 0.08 23.86 -20.39
CA GLY A 292 1.21 23.60 -21.28
C GLY A 292 1.48 22.13 -21.63
N SER A 293 0.71 21.15 -21.12
CA SER A 293 0.97 19.73 -21.40
C SER A 293 -0.33 18.97 -21.68
N ASN A 294 -0.45 18.43 -22.90
CA ASN A 294 -1.58 17.64 -23.37
C ASN A 294 -1.66 16.30 -22.63
N TYR A 295 -2.28 16.28 -21.44
CA TYR A 295 -2.83 15.07 -20.85
C TYR A 295 -4.34 15.07 -21.06
N ASN A 296 -4.78 14.67 -22.26
CA ASN A 296 -6.17 14.36 -22.50
C ASN A 296 -6.41 12.87 -22.22
N GLN A 297 -7.33 12.64 -21.28
CA GLN A 297 -8.31 11.56 -21.23
C GLN A 297 -7.78 10.12 -21.23
N VAL A 298 -7.72 9.50 -20.04
CA VAL A 298 -8.55 8.33 -19.69
C VAL A 298 -8.75 8.37 -18.17
N TYR A 299 -9.98 8.64 -17.73
CA TYR A 299 -10.42 8.45 -16.34
C TYR A 299 -10.89 7.00 -16.15
#